data_AF-A0A1X7V1A9-F1
#
_entry.id   AF-A0A1X7V1A9-F1
#
_cell.length_a   1.000
_cell.length_b   1.000
_cell.length_c   1.000
_cell.angle_alpha   90.00
_cell.angle_beta   90.00
_cell.angle_gamma   90.00
#
_symmetry.space_group_name_H-M   'P 1'
#
loop_
_entity.id
_entity.type
_entity.pdbx_description
1 polymer ?
#
loop_
_entity_poly.entity_id
_entity_poly.type
_entity_poly.pdbx_seq_one_letter_code
_entity_poly.pdbx_strand_id
1 'polypeptide(L)' 'ELPKYLRGYHKCTRDDAALLGSYIYRVKFGDTRSHFGEIPQMLHELIPHDMLREFHPEDWKR' A
#
# COMPACT_ATOMS: atom_id res chain seq x y z
N GLU A 1 -6.47 -8.06 11.93
CA GLU A 1 -5.00 -8.06 11.72
C GLU A 1 -4.48 -6.94 10.80
N LEU A 2 -5.26 -6.35 9.86
CA LEU A 2 -4.80 -5.22 9.00
C LEU A 2 -4.14 -4.03 9.74
N PRO A 3 -4.62 -3.60 10.93
CA PRO A 3 -3.97 -2.54 11.69
C PRO A 3 -2.54 -2.87 12.14
N LYS A 4 -2.21 -4.17 12.30
CA LYS A 4 -0.85 -4.59 12.65
C LYS A 4 0.08 -4.55 11.43
N TYR A 5 -0.44 -4.95 10.27
CA TYR A 5 0.28 -4.87 8.99
C TYR A 5 0.67 -3.44 8.63
N LEU A 6 -0.29 -2.50 8.61
CA LEU A 6 -0.01 -1.10 8.25
C LEU A 6 0.96 -0.40 9.24
N ARG A 7 1.05 -0.89 10.47
CA ARG A 7 2.00 -0.40 11.48
C ARG A 7 3.41 -1.00 11.35
N GLY A 8 3.63 -1.96 10.47
CA GLY A 8 4.95 -2.59 10.27
C GLY A 8 5.30 -3.67 11.30
N TYR A 9 4.33 -4.30 11.96
CA TYR A 9 4.61 -5.40 12.91
C TYR A 9 4.97 -6.73 12.23
N HIS A 10 4.94 -6.78 10.91
CA HIS A 10 5.24 -7.97 10.12
C HIS A 10 6.43 -7.70 9.22
N LYS A 11 7.40 -8.62 9.20
CA LYS A 11 8.42 -8.63 8.15
C LYS A 11 7.76 -9.03 6.84
N CYS A 12 7.80 -8.16 5.86
CA CYS A 12 7.39 -8.43 4.48
C CYS A 12 8.37 -7.76 3.52
N THR A 13 8.45 -8.26 2.30
CA THR A 13 9.26 -7.63 1.25
C THR A 13 8.48 -6.51 0.57
N ARG A 14 9.16 -5.67 -0.23
CA ARG A 14 8.49 -4.63 -1.01
C ARG A 14 7.45 -5.21 -1.98
N ASP A 15 7.76 -6.36 -2.61
CA ASP A 15 6.82 -7.05 -3.52
C ASP A 15 5.59 -7.57 -2.77
N ASP A 16 5.78 -8.15 -1.58
CA ASP A 16 4.66 -8.57 -0.74
C ASP A 16 3.78 -7.37 -0.37
N ALA A 17 4.40 -6.23 -0.04
CA ALA A 17 3.66 -5.03 0.32
C ALA A 17 2.91 -4.42 -0.87
N ALA A 18 3.49 -4.45 -2.07
CA ALA A 18 2.80 -4.02 -3.28
C ALA A 18 1.61 -4.94 -3.58
N LEU A 19 1.78 -6.26 -3.44
CA LEU A 19 0.71 -7.24 -3.64
C LEU A 19 -0.43 -7.04 -2.63
N LEU A 20 -0.11 -6.95 -1.34
CA LEU A 20 -1.09 -6.71 -0.28
C LEU A 20 -1.78 -5.35 -0.45
N GLY A 21 -1.03 -4.31 -0.80
CA GLY A 21 -1.56 -2.99 -1.14
C GLY A 21 -2.57 -3.04 -2.29
N SER A 22 -2.28 -3.83 -3.33
CA SER A 22 -3.22 -4.03 -4.45
C SER A 22 -4.53 -4.69 -4.01
N TYR A 23 -4.46 -5.64 -3.07
CA TYR A 23 -5.64 -6.28 -2.52
C TYR A 23 -6.44 -5.34 -1.63
N ILE A 24 -5.76 -4.55 -0.79
CA ILE A 24 -6.42 -3.54 0.05
C ILE A 24 -7.11 -2.49 -0.82
N TYR A 25 -6.45 -2.02 -1.88
CA TYR A 25 -7.04 -1.10 -2.86
C TYR A 25 -8.29 -1.72 -3.51
N ARG A 26 -8.20 -2.95 -4.02
CA ARG A 26 -9.33 -3.62 -4.68
C ARG A 26 -10.51 -3.83 -3.73
N VAL A 27 -10.28 -4.14 -2.46
CA VAL A 27 -11.35 -4.26 -1.46
C VAL A 27 -12.02 -2.91 -1.18
N LYS A 28 -11.27 -1.80 -1.22
CA LYS A 28 -11.82 -0.45 -0.96
C LYS A 28 -12.51 0.18 -2.17
N PHE A 29 -11.92 0.06 -3.35
CA PHE A 29 -12.29 0.83 -4.55
C PHE A 29 -12.77 -0.04 -5.72
N GLY A 30 -12.80 -1.36 -5.54
CA GLY A 30 -13.08 -2.32 -6.62
C GLY A 30 -11.95 -2.35 -7.66
N ASP A 31 -12.25 -2.88 -8.85
CA ASP A 31 -11.31 -2.97 -9.98
C ASP A 31 -11.27 -1.69 -10.84
N THR A 32 -11.77 -0.56 -10.32
CA THR A 32 -11.78 0.70 -11.07
C THR A 32 -10.41 1.37 -11.03
N ARG A 33 -9.96 1.84 -12.20
CA ARG A 33 -8.71 2.62 -12.32
C ARG A 33 -8.90 4.11 -11.99
N SER A 34 -10.12 4.51 -11.66
CA SER A 34 -10.49 5.90 -11.43
C SER A 34 -9.71 6.53 -10.26
N HIS A 35 -9.32 5.75 -9.26
CA HIS A 35 -8.59 6.23 -8.08
C HIS A 35 -7.07 6.06 -8.19
N PHE A 36 -6.53 5.65 -9.35
CA PHE A 36 -5.07 5.47 -9.49
C PHE A 36 -4.29 6.77 -9.29
N GLY A 37 -4.86 7.91 -9.69
CA GLY A 37 -4.27 9.23 -9.45
C GLY A 37 -4.20 9.61 -7.96
N GLU A 38 -5.05 9.01 -7.13
CA GLU A 38 -5.16 9.29 -5.69
C GLU A 38 -4.28 8.35 -4.85
N ILE A 39 -3.72 7.28 -5.44
CA ILE A 39 -2.82 6.32 -4.77
C ILE A 39 -1.73 7.00 -3.93
N PRO A 40 -1.01 8.04 -4.42
CA PRO A 40 0.01 8.71 -3.63
C PRO A 40 -0.50 9.30 -2.31
N GLN A 41 -1.77 9.72 -2.26
CA GLN A 41 -2.39 10.36 -1.09
C GLN A 41 -2.87 9.32 -0.08
N MET A 42 -3.29 8.14 -0.56
CA MET A 42 -3.78 7.03 0.27
C MET A 42 -2.73 5.94 0.51
N LEU A 43 -1.47 6.14 0.15
CA LEU A 43 -0.38 5.16 0.34
C LEU A 43 -0.28 4.63 1.78
N HIS A 44 -0.51 5.49 2.76
CA HIS A 44 -0.53 5.14 4.19
C HIS A 44 -1.64 4.15 4.58
N GLU A 45 -2.64 3.98 3.72
CA GLU A 45 -3.73 3.03 3.91
C GLU A 45 -3.51 1.71 3.18
N LEU A 46 -2.50 1.65 2.31
CA LEU A 46 -2.19 0.50 1.44
C LEU A 46 -0.87 -0.17 1.83
N ILE A 47 0.12 0.61 2.26
CA ILE A 47 1.50 0.19 2.47
C ILE A 47 1.92 0.39 3.94
N PRO A 48 2.75 -0.49 4.52
CA PRO A 48 3.26 -0.35 5.88
C PRO A 48 4.07 0.93 6.12
N HIS A 49 3.90 1.53 7.30
CA HIS A 49 4.52 2.81 7.66
C HIS A 49 6.05 2.80 7.67
N ASP A 50 6.65 1.67 8.01
CA ASP A 50 8.10 1.45 7.93
C ASP A 50 8.61 1.53 6.48
N MET A 51 7.90 0.92 5.54
CA MET A 51 8.27 0.97 4.12
C MET A 51 8.06 2.34 3.49
N LEU A 52 7.05 3.10 3.93
CA LEU A 52 6.85 4.48 3.49
C LEU A 52 7.96 5.43 3.95
N ARG A 53 8.77 5.04 4.95
CA ARG A 53 9.99 5.79 5.33
C ARG A 53 11.21 5.37 4.52
N GLU A 54 11.21 4.14 4.01
CA GLU A 54 12.33 3.55 3.28
C GLU A 54 12.28 3.87 1.78
N PHE A 55 11.07 3.92 1.19
CA PHE A 55 10.85 4.13 -0.24
C PHE A 55 10.09 5.43 -0.51
N HIS A 56 10.37 6.06 -1.66
CA HIS A 56 9.66 7.26 -2.06
C HIS A 56 8.23 6.90 -2.54
N PRO A 57 7.21 7.76 -2.35
CA PRO A 57 5.85 7.50 -2.83
C PRO A 57 5.76 7.11 -4.32
N GLU A 58 6.68 7.63 -5.14
CA GLU A 58 6.74 7.32 -6.57
C GLU A 58 7.22 5.90 -6.89
N ASP A 59 7.95 5.26 -5.96
CA ASP A 59 8.39 3.88 -6.07
C ASP A 59 7.22 2.89 -6.07
N TRP A 60 6.04 3.31 -5.63
CA TRP A 60 4.84 2.49 -5.50
C TRP A 60 3.87 2.60 -6.69
N LYS A 61 4.17 3.45 -7.68
CA LYS A 61 3.33 3.65 -8.87
C LYS A 61 3.54 2.59 -9.97
N ARG A 62 4.42 1.61 -9.75
CA ARG A 62 4.88 0.64 -10.76
C ARG A 62 3.88 -0.48 -11.02
#